data_AF-A0A4S8MG81-F1
#
_entry.id   AF-A0A4S8MG81-F1
#
_cell.length_a   1.000
_cell.length_b   1.000
_cell.length_c   1.000
_cell.angle_alpha   90.00
_cell.angle_beta   90.00
_cell.angle_gamma   90.00
#
_symmetry.space_group_name_H-M   'P 1'
#
loop_
_entity.id
_entity.type
_entity.pdbx_description
1 polymer ?
#
loop_
_entity_poly.entity_id
_entity_poly.type
_entity_poly.pdbx_seq_one_letter_code
_entity_poly.pdbx_strand_id
1 'polypeptide(L)'
;SPLRREIFEQSFGQVCQQKIFPSGYNILMAEWENEAYPSYWYIKCTRKGTRQLKVDLPDEIWHPRGEMWVQALDIYNHIFA
;
A
#
# COMPACT_ATOMS: atom_id res chain seq x y z
N SER A 1 -6.75 -22.85 -8.62
CA SER A 1 -6.09 -24.17 -8.82
C SER A 1 -4.79 -24.19 -8.02
N PRO A 2 -4.30 -25.36 -7.58
CA PRO A 2 -3.04 -25.48 -6.82
C PRO A 2 -1.85 -24.80 -7.52
N LEU A 3 -1.73 -24.96 -8.84
CA LEU A 3 -0.70 -24.31 -9.65
C LEU A 3 -0.71 -22.77 -9.54
N ARG A 4 -1.89 -22.13 -9.60
CA ARG A 4 -2.00 -20.66 -9.49
C ARG A 4 -1.58 -20.15 -8.11
N ARG A 5 -1.85 -20.94 -7.06
CA ARG A 5 -1.40 -20.63 -5.70
C ARG A 5 0.12 -20.69 -5.59
N GLU A 6 0.73 -21.74 -6.14
CA GLU A 6 2.18 -21.91 -6.14
C GLU A 6 2.88 -20.76 -6.89
N ILE A 7 2.39 -20.41 -8.09
CA ILE A 7 2.91 -19.27 -8.86
C ILE A 7 2.79 -17.97 -8.06
N PHE A 8 1.63 -17.71 -7.45
CA PHE A 8 1.44 -16.52 -6.62
C PHE A 8 2.43 -16.46 -5.45
N GLU A 9 2.56 -17.55 -4.67
CA GLU A 9 3.45 -17.60 -3.50
C GLU A 9 4.92 -17.42 -3.89
N GLN A 10 5.36 -18.03 -4.99
CA GLN A 10 6.72 -17.87 -5.52
C GLN A 10 6.99 -16.45 -6.02
N SER A 11 6.12 -15.91 -6.86
CA SER A 11 6.26 -14.55 -7.39
C SER A 11 6.23 -13.50 -6.28
N PHE A 12 5.33 -13.65 -5.31
CA PHE A 12 5.22 -12.73 -4.18
C PHE A 12 6.50 -12.73 -3.35
N GLY A 13 7.03 -13.91 -3.02
CA GLY A 13 8.31 -14.02 -2.30
C GLY A 13 9.47 -13.34 -3.03
N GLN A 14 9.56 -13.53 -4.36
CA GLN A 14 10.61 -12.90 -5.18
C GLN A 14 10.50 -11.38 -5.22
N VAL A 15 9.30 -10.85 -5.45
CA VAL A 15 9.03 -9.40 -5.53
C VAL A 15 9.31 -8.72 -4.19
N CYS A 16 8.89 -9.32 -3.07
CA CYS A 16 9.22 -8.81 -1.73
C CYS A 16 10.74 -8.80 -1.48
N GLN A 17 11.44 -9.89 -1.81
CA GLN A 17 12.89 -9.99 -1.60
C GLN A 17 13.68 -8.98 -2.44
N GLN A 18 13.23 -8.74 -3.67
CA GLN A 18 13.87 -7.80 -4.62
C GLN A 18 13.43 -6.35 -4.42
N LYS A 19 12.47 -6.09 -3.50
CA LYS A 19 11.88 -4.77 -3.28
C LYS A 19 11.36 -4.13 -4.57
N ILE A 20 10.71 -4.95 -5.41
CA ILE A 20 10.04 -4.45 -6.61
C ILE A 20 8.71 -3.86 -6.19
N PHE A 21 8.49 -2.58 -6.49
CA PHE A 21 7.26 -1.88 -6.14
C PHE A 21 6.51 -1.47 -7.41
N PRO A 22 5.27 -1.95 -7.62
CA PRO A 22 4.51 -1.62 -8.82
C PRO A 22 4.04 -0.15 -8.78
N SER A 23 4.07 0.50 -9.94
CA SER A 23 3.47 1.82 -10.14
C SER A 23 1.95 1.73 -10.33
N GLY A 24 1.25 2.84 -10.14
CA GLY A 24 -0.21 2.95 -10.24
C GLY A 24 -0.94 2.70 -8.92
N TYR A 25 -0.21 2.47 -7.83
CA TYR A 25 -0.78 2.12 -6.53
C TYR A 25 -0.60 3.19 -5.44
N ASN A 26 0.00 4.34 -5.77
CA ASN A 26 0.24 5.44 -4.83
C ASN A 26 1.14 5.02 -3.64
N ILE A 27 2.13 4.17 -3.92
CA ILE A 27 3.07 3.64 -2.94
C ILE A 27 4.48 4.19 -3.12
N LEU A 28 4.81 4.57 -4.36
CA LEU A 28 6.12 5.12 -4.70
C LEU A 28 6.11 6.58 -4.30
N MET A 29 7.21 7.05 -3.70
CA MET A 29 7.37 8.46 -3.33
C MET A 29 7.11 9.42 -4.51
N ALA A 30 7.50 9.01 -5.73
CA ALA A 30 7.27 9.76 -6.96
C ALA A 30 5.78 9.88 -7.36
N GLU A 31 4.88 9.10 -6.77
CA GLU A 31 3.43 9.17 -6.98
C GLU A 31 2.74 10.09 -5.98
N TRP A 32 3.45 10.52 -4.93
CA TRP A 32 2.91 11.39 -3.91
C TRP A 32 3.00 12.86 -4.31
N GLU A 33 1.99 13.63 -3.95
CA GLU A 33 2.02 15.08 -4.14
C GLU A 33 3.18 15.68 -3.34
N ASN A 34 4.08 16.40 -4.00
CA ASN A 34 5.30 16.98 -3.43
C ASN A 34 6.31 15.94 -2.90
N GLU A 35 6.28 14.70 -3.40
CA GLU A 35 7.23 13.64 -3.03
C GLU A 35 7.19 13.28 -1.52
N ALA A 36 6.07 13.57 -0.84
CA ALA A 36 5.94 13.32 0.60
C ALA A 36 4.53 12.84 0.96
N TYR A 37 4.47 11.83 1.82
CA TYR A 37 3.21 11.43 2.42
C TYR A 37 2.91 12.30 3.66
N PRO A 38 1.65 12.71 3.90
CA PRO A 38 1.31 13.48 5.09
C PRO A 38 1.61 12.72 6.38
N SER A 39 2.33 13.33 7.31
CA SER A 39 2.65 12.72 8.61
C SER A 39 1.45 12.61 9.57
N TYR A 40 0.32 13.22 9.21
CA TYR A 40 -0.93 13.11 9.95
C TYR A 40 -2.13 13.47 9.07
N TRP A 41 -3.32 13.06 9.50
CA TRP A 41 -4.59 13.41 8.87
C TRP A 41 -5.65 13.78 9.91
N TYR A 42 -6.59 14.64 9.54
CA TYR A 42 -7.73 14.99 10.39
C TYR A 42 -8.99 14.27 9.93
N ILE A 43 -9.52 13.38 10.76
CA ILE A 43 -10.80 12.71 10.54
C ILE A 43 -11.91 13.54 11.19
N LYS A 44 -12.95 13.88 10.42
CA LYS A 44 -14.14 14.57 10.93
C LYS A 44 -14.99 13.58 11.74
N CYS A 45 -15.14 13.83 13.04
CA CYS A 45 -15.85 12.92 13.94
C CYS A 45 -17.34 13.23 14.12
N THR A 46 -17.83 14.37 13.65
CA THR A 46 -19.23 14.78 13.82
C THR A 46 -19.85 15.23 12.50
N ARG A 47 -21.19 15.09 12.39
CA ARG A 47 -21.97 15.52 11.21
C ARG A 47 -21.76 17.01 10.86
N LYS A 48 -21.45 17.85 11.86
CA LYS A 48 -21.15 19.28 11.69
C LYS A 48 -19.65 19.59 11.55
N GLY A 49 -18.76 18.58 11.59
CA GLY A 49 -17.32 18.73 11.42
C GLY A 49 -16.58 19.49 12.54
N THR A 50 -17.26 19.81 13.64
CA THR A 50 -16.73 20.64 14.73
C THR A 50 -15.71 19.93 15.60
N ARG A 51 -15.71 18.59 15.63
CA ARG A 51 -14.70 17.79 16.31
C ARG A 51 -13.89 17.04 15.26
N GLN A 52 -12.58 17.26 15.27
CA GLN A 52 -11.63 16.56 14.42
C GLN A 52 -10.71 15.72 15.29
N LEU A 53 -10.45 14.49 14.84
CA LEU A 53 -9.43 13.62 15.40
C LEU A 53 -8.19 13.72 14.54
N LYS A 54 -7.07 14.14 15.12
CA LYS A 54 -5.76 14.02 14.49
C LYS A 54 -5.33 12.55 14.58
N VAL A 55 -5.01 11.97 13.44
CA VAL A 55 -4.43 10.62 13.32
C VAL A 55 -3.02 10.81 12.79
N ASP A 56 -2.03 10.39 13.57
CA ASP A 56 -0.65 10.38 13.09
C ASP A 56 -0.47 9.23 12.09
N LEU A 57 0.27 9.49 11.02
CA LEU A 57 0.53 8.57 9.91
C LEU A 57 2.04 8.37 9.76
N PRO A 58 2.69 7.66 10.71
CA PRO A 58 4.12 7.41 10.66
C PRO A 58 4.48 6.44 9.54
N ASP A 59 5.29 6.90 8.59
CA ASP A 59 5.72 6.14 7.41
C ASP A 59 6.39 4.82 7.79
N GLU A 60 7.17 4.79 8.87
CA GLU A 60 7.83 3.57 9.34
C GLU A 60 6.86 2.45 9.74
N ILE A 61 5.58 2.77 10.00
CA ILE A 61 4.56 1.77 10.36
C ILE A 61 3.74 1.35 9.15
N TRP A 62 3.20 2.32 8.40
CA TRP A 62 2.22 2.02 7.36
C TRP A 62 2.88 1.65 6.03
N HIS A 63 4.00 2.29 5.68
CA HIS A 63 4.59 2.19 4.34
C HIS A 63 5.09 0.77 4.03
N PRO A 64 5.83 0.08 4.92
CA PRO A 64 6.24 -1.31 4.67
C PRO A 64 5.06 -2.27 4.49
N ARG A 65 3.91 -1.99 5.15
CA ARG A 65 2.69 -2.80 5.00
C ARG A 65 2.00 -2.51 3.67
N GLY A 66 1.98 -1.24 3.26
CA GLY A 66 1.48 -0.80 1.97
C GLY A 66 2.26 -1.43 0.82
N GLU A 67 3.60 -1.41 0.89
CA GLU A 67 4.50 -2.04 -0.07
C GLU A 67 4.16 -3.53 -0.28
N MET A 68 4.06 -4.31 0.81
CA MET A 68 3.68 -5.73 0.71
C MET A 68 2.28 -5.92 0.12
N TRP A 69 1.32 -5.05 0.48
CA TRP A 69 -0.04 -5.15 0.00
C TRP A 69 -0.13 -4.92 -1.51
N VAL A 70 0.53 -3.88 -2.03
CA VAL A 70 0.51 -3.58 -3.47
C VAL A 70 1.26 -4.62 -4.29
N GLN A 71 2.35 -5.18 -3.76
CA GLN A 71 3.09 -6.29 -4.39
C GLN A 71 2.20 -7.52 -4.55
N ALA A 72 1.47 -7.89 -3.50
CA ALA A 72 0.52 -9.00 -3.55
C ALA A 72 -0.63 -8.72 -4.53
N LEU A 73 -1.18 -7.50 -4.48
CA LEU A 73 -2.33 -7.12 -5.31
C LEU A 73 -1.98 -7.08 -6.80
N ASP A 74 -0.82 -6.55 -7.18
CA ASP A 74 -0.35 -6.50 -8.56
C ASP A 74 -0.18 -7.90 -9.14
N ILE A 75 0.48 -8.80 -8.42
CA ILE A 75 0.64 -10.21 -8.83
C ILE A 75 -0.72 -10.89 -8.93
N TYR A 76 -1.61 -10.64 -7.96
CA TYR A 76 -2.97 -11.21 -7.98
C TYR A 76 -3.71 -10.79 -9.27
N ASN A 77 -3.66 -9.51 -9.62
CA ASN A 77 -4.30 -8.99 -10.82
C ASN A 77 -3.73 -9.64 -12.10
N HIS A 78 -2.43 -9.93 -12.15
CA HIS A 78 -1.83 -10.60 -13.32
C HIS A 78 -2.16 -12.10 -13.43
N ILE A 79 -2.44 -12.77 -12.31
CA ILE A 79 -2.70 -14.24 -12.28
C ILE A 79 -4.20 -14.56 -12.34
N PHE A 80 -5.05 -13.70 -11.78
CA PHE A 80 -6.45 -14.00 -11.50
C PHE A 80 -7.48 -13.05 -12.12
N ALA A 81 -7.11 -11.84 -12.52
CA ALA A 81 -8.00 -10.94 -13.27
C ALA A 81 -8.03 -11.31 -14.75
#